data_AF-A0A0N4Y2B5-F1
#
_entry.id   AF-A0A0N4Y2B5-F1
#
_cell.length_a   1.000
_cell.length_b   1.000
_cell.length_c   1.000
_cell.angle_alpha   90.00
_cell.angle_beta   90.00
_cell.angle_gamma   90.00
#
_symmetry.space_group_name_H-M   'P 1'
#
loop_
_entity.id
_entity.type
_entity.pdbx_description
1 polymer ?
#
loop_
_entity_poly.entity_id
_entity_poly.type
_entity_poly.pdbx_seq_one_letter_code
_entity_poly.pdbx_strand_id
1 'polypeptide(L)'
;MDITGNATTVKKFEHDMIQNCLKYVYLGCGIFLAALIQATCFLTVCENLVNRLRREFFKAILRQDITWFDKNHSGTLATKLFEYDQALMEGRSTGIKKSLYIGLGLALTFMIMFSSYCLAFWVGTDFVFKNEMQGGTVMTVFFSVMMGSMALGQAGPQFAEPEIDAYSTEGEKPKDLKGKISVSNLKFTYPTRPDVQVLKGVSFEANPGETVALVGSSGCGKSTIIQLLL
;
A
#
# COMPACT_ATOMS: atom_id res chain seq x y z
N MET A 1 33.61 3.11 -59.16
CA MET A 1 32.26 3.28 -58.58
C MET A 1 31.82 1.91 -58.10
N ASP A 2 32.15 1.57 -56.84
CA ASP A 2 31.95 0.22 -56.30
C ASP A 2 30.50 0.02 -55.84
N ILE A 3 29.70 -0.56 -56.74
CA ILE A 3 28.32 -0.98 -56.45
C ILE A 3 28.31 -2.21 -55.51
N THR A 4 29.41 -2.97 -55.46
CA THR A 4 29.59 -4.18 -54.64
C THR A 4 29.88 -3.90 -53.17
N GLY A 5 30.60 -2.83 -52.83
CA GLY A 5 30.90 -2.44 -51.44
C GLY A 5 29.67 -1.95 -50.66
N ASN A 6 28.70 -1.36 -51.35
CA ASN A 6 27.44 -0.93 -50.76
C ASN A 6 26.54 -2.15 -50.44
N ALA A 7 26.50 -3.15 -51.31
CA ALA A 7 25.69 -4.36 -51.13
C ALA A 7 26.15 -5.23 -49.95
N THR A 8 27.46 -5.35 -49.71
CA THR A 8 27.99 -6.06 -48.53
C THR A 8 27.74 -5.33 -47.22
N THR A 9 27.78 -3.99 -47.24
CA THR A 9 27.50 -3.14 -46.07
C THR A 9 26.03 -3.21 -45.68
N VAL A 10 25.11 -3.18 -46.67
CA VAL A 10 23.67 -3.33 -46.44
C VAL A 10 23.32 -4.70 -45.87
N LYS A 11 23.91 -5.79 -46.42
CA LYS A 11 23.69 -7.14 -45.89
C LYS A 11 24.20 -7.31 -44.44
N LYS A 12 25.33 -6.68 -44.11
CA LYS A 12 25.86 -6.70 -42.74
C LYS A 12 24.91 -5.96 -41.79
N PHE A 13 24.43 -4.78 -42.18
CA PHE A 13 23.46 -4.02 -41.40
C PHE A 13 22.15 -4.78 -41.19
N GLU A 14 21.61 -5.40 -42.24
CA GLU A 14 20.40 -6.22 -42.16
C GLU A 14 20.59 -7.41 -41.21
N HIS A 15 21.75 -8.07 -41.27
CA HIS A 15 22.09 -9.16 -40.36
C HIS A 15 22.14 -8.69 -38.90
N ASP A 16 22.79 -7.55 -38.62
CA ASP A 16 22.89 -6.97 -37.28
C ASP A 16 21.51 -6.58 -36.73
N MET A 17 20.63 -6.02 -37.58
CA MET A 17 19.25 -5.72 -37.22
C MET A 17 18.44 -6.97 -36.89
N ILE A 18 18.52 -8.01 -37.74
CA ILE A 18 17.81 -9.29 -37.50
C ILE A 18 18.29 -9.93 -36.20
N GLN A 19 19.60 -9.93 -35.93
CA GLN A 19 20.13 -10.43 -34.66
C GLN A 19 19.58 -9.67 -33.45
N ASN A 20 19.49 -8.34 -33.52
CA ASN A 20 18.93 -7.54 -32.44
C ASN A 20 17.43 -7.80 -32.25
N CYS A 21 16.66 -7.90 -33.33
CA CYS A 21 15.25 -8.30 -33.27
C CYS A 21 15.08 -9.67 -32.59
N LEU A 22 15.89 -10.67 -32.97
CA LEU A 22 15.86 -11.99 -32.34
C LEU A 22 16.19 -11.92 -30.84
N LYS A 23 17.18 -11.11 -30.42
CA LYS A 23 17.49 -10.89 -28.99
C LYS A 23 16.28 -10.34 -28.23
N TYR A 24 15.55 -9.38 -28.79
CA TYR A 24 14.33 -8.85 -28.15
C TYR A 24 13.21 -9.88 -28.08
N VAL A 25 13.05 -10.74 -29.08
CA VAL A 25 12.08 -11.84 -29.04
C VAL A 25 12.41 -12.83 -27.92
N TYR A 26 13.66 -13.28 -27.82
CA TYR A 26 14.09 -14.18 -26.74
C TYR A 26 13.94 -13.55 -25.35
N LEU A 27 14.29 -12.27 -25.22
CA LEU A 27 14.08 -11.52 -23.97
C LEU A 27 12.59 -11.45 -23.61
N GLY A 28 11.72 -11.18 -24.58
CA GLY A 28 10.27 -11.15 -24.40
C GLY A 28 9.70 -12.49 -23.93
N CYS A 29 10.12 -13.60 -24.53
CA CYS A 29 9.75 -14.94 -24.08
C CYS A 29 10.21 -15.22 -22.64
N GLY A 30 11.45 -14.81 -22.29
CA GLY A 30 11.98 -14.93 -20.93
C GLY A 30 11.18 -14.13 -19.90
N ILE A 31 10.87 -12.87 -20.20
CA ILE A 31 10.07 -11.99 -19.34
C ILE A 31 8.66 -12.56 -19.15
N PHE A 32 8.03 -13.07 -20.22
CA PHE A 32 6.70 -13.66 -20.14
C PHE A 32 6.67 -14.89 -19.20
N LEU A 33 7.63 -15.80 -19.35
CA LEU A 33 7.74 -16.98 -18.47
C LEU A 33 8.01 -16.56 -17.02
N ALA A 34 8.94 -15.62 -16.80
CA ALA A 34 9.24 -15.12 -15.46
C ALA A 34 8.02 -14.45 -14.81
N ALA A 35 7.26 -13.64 -15.57
CA ALA A 35 6.06 -12.98 -15.09
C ALA A 35 4.94 -13.97 -14.74
N LEU A 36 4.77 -15.03 -15.53
CA LEU A 36 3.80 -16.10 -15.23
C LEU A 36 4.17 -16.85 -13.94
N ILE A 37 5.45 -17.18 -13.77
CA ILE A 37 5.95 -17.84 -12.55
C ILE A 37 5.75 -16.91 -11.35
N GLN A 38 6.15 -15.64 -11.46
CA GLN A 38 5.97 -14.65 -10.40
C GLN A 38 4.50 -14.52 -10.00
N ALA A 39 3.60 -14.33 -10.97
CA ALA A 39 2.17 -14.16 -10.71
C ALA A 39 1.55 -15.40 -10.05
N THR A 40 1.83 -16.60 -10.57
CA THR A 40 1.25 -17.85 -10.03
C THR A 40 1.76 -18.16 -8.62
N CYS A 41 3.05 -17.95 -8.35
CA CYS A 41 3.62 -18.11 -7.01
C CYS A 41 2.97 -17.15 -6.00
N PHE A 42 2.90 -15.85 -6.32
CA PHE A 42 2.29 -14.87 -5.43
C PHE A 42 0.80 -15.16 -5.21
N LEU A 43 0.05 -15.49 -6.26
CA LEU A 43 -1.38 -15.81 -6.14
C LEU A 43 -1.63 -17.03 -5.26
N THR A 44 -0.82 -18.09 -5.42
CA THR A 44 -0.94 -19.31 -4.61
C THR A 44 -0.68 -19.02 -3.13
N VAL A 45 0.35 -18.22 -2.83
CA VAL A 45 0.66 -17.80 -1.45
C VAL A 45 -0.46 -16.94 -0.88
N CYS A 46 -0.97 -15.97 -1.65
CA CYS A 46 -2.08 -15.11 -1.25
C CYS A 46 -3.35 -15.92 -0.97
N GLU A 47 -3.69 -16.90 -1.80
CA GLU A 47 -4.88 -17.74 -1.60
C GLU A 47 -4.77 -18.59 -0.33
N ASN A 48 -3.60 -19.19 -0.08
CA ASN A 48 -3.33 -19.92 1.15
C ASN A 48 -3.42 -19.02 2.40
N LEU A 49 -2.88 -17.80 2.31
CA LEU A 49 -2.95 -16.81 3.37
C LEU A 49 -4.40 -16.38 3.66
N VAL A 50 -5.18 -16.08 2.63
CA VAL A 50 -6.61 -15.71 2.76
C VAL A 50 -7.41 -16.86 3.35
N ASN A 51 -7.16 -18.10 2.92
CA ASN A 51 -7.84 -19.28 3.47
C ASN A 51 -7.53 -19.49 4.96
N ARG A 52 -6.28 -19.26 5.38
CA ARG A 52 -5.89 -19.29 6.80
C ARG A 52 -6.56 -18.16 7.59
N LEU A 53 -6.51 -16.93 7.07
CA LEU A 53 -7.11 -15.76 7.70
C LEU A 53 -8.62 -15.93 7.86
N ARG A 54 -9.31 -16.45 6.84
CA ARG A 54 -10.75 -16.70 6.90
C ARG A 54 -11.12 -17.70 7.99
N ARG A 55 -10.32 -18.76 8.18
CA ARG A 55 -10.55 -19.75 9.24
C ARG A 55 -10.33 -19.15 10.63
N GLU A 56 -9.24 -18.41 10.84
CA GLU A 56 -8.97 -17.76 12.13
C GLU A 56 -9.99 -16.67 12.44
N PHE A 57 -10.37 -15.86 11.44
CA PHE A 57 -11.39 -14.83 11.58
C PHE A 57 -12.76 -15.42 11.92
N PHE A 58 -13.17 -16.47 11.20
CA PHE A 58 -14.44 -17.16 11.50
C PHE A 58 -14.43 -17.79 12.89
N LYS A 59 -13.31 -18.43 13.28
CA LYS A 59 -13.11 -18.97 14.62
C LYS A 59 -13.16 -17.89 15.70
N ALA A 60 -12.61 -16.69 15.44
CA ALA A 60 -12.67 -15.55 16.33
C ALA A 60 -14.09 -14.97 16.45
N ILE A 61 -14.85 -14.90 15.34
CA ILE A 61 -16.26 -14.48 15.36
C ILE A 61 -17.11 -15.45 16.18
N LEU A 62 -16.94 -16.77 15.98
CA LEU A 62 -17.71 -17.76 16.72
C LEU A 62 -17.45 -17.75 18.24
N ARG A 63 -16.35 -17.14 18.69
CA ARG A 63 -16.01 -16.95 20.10
C ARG A 63 -16.59 -15.66 20.70
N GLN A 64 -17.22 -14.81 19.88
CA GLN A 64 -17.86 -13.59 20.37
C GLN A 64 -19.15 -13.92 21.12
N ASP A 65 -19.48 -13.08 22.11
CA ASP A 65 -20.68 -13.21 22.91
C ASP A 65 -21.96 -12.81 22.15
N ILE A 66 -23.12 -13.26 22.64
CA ILE A 66 -24.41 -13.03 21.98
C ILE A 66 -24.76 -11.53 21.87
N THR A 67 -24.25 -10.69 22.78
CA THR A 67 -24.45 -9.23 22.74
C THR A 67 -23.69 -8.57 21.58
N TRP A 68 -22.55 -9.13 21.16
CA TRP A 68 -21.83 -8.69 19.95
C TRP A 68 -22.65 -8.98 18.68
N PHE A 69 -23.28 -10.17 18.60
CA PHE A 69 -24.14 -10.55 17.47
C PHE A 69 -25.46 -9.76 17.41
N ASP A 70 -26.00 -9.36 18.56
CA ASP A 70 -27.19 -8.49 18.64
C ASP A 70 -26.89 -7.06 18.16
N LYS A 71 -25.69 -6.54 18.42
CA LYS A 71 -25.26 -5.22 17.91
C LYS A 71 -24.95 -5.21 16.42
N ASN A 72 -24.56 -6.34 15.85
CA ASN A 72 -24.14 -6.47 14.45
C ASN A 72 -25.24 -7.05 13.54
N HIS A 73 -26.50 -7.03 13.98
CA HIS A 73 -27.62 -7.49 13.15
C HIS A 73 -27.78 -6.61 11.90
N SER A 74 -27.81 -7.26 10.73
CA SER A 74 -27.83 -6.63 9.40
C SER A 74 -29.22 -6.05 9.04
N GLY A 75 -29.69 -5.07 9.81
CA GLY A 75 -31.09 -4.63 9.81
C GLY A 75 -31.34 -3.12 9.84
N THR A 76 -30.47 -2.29 9.26
CA THR A 76 -30.68 -0.82 9.21
C THR A 76 -30.48 -0.25 7.81
N LEU A 77 -31.29 -0.72 6.86
CA LEU A 77 -31.27 -0.23 5.47
C LEU A 77 -31.59 1.28 5.38
N ALA A 78 -32.52 1.77 6.21
CA ALA A 78 -32.95 3.17 6.21
C ALA A 78 -31.91 4.13 6.83
N THR A 79 -31.26 3.73 7.93
CA THR A 79 -30.20 4.52 8.59
C THR A 79 -28.96 4.59 7.71
N LYS A 80 -28.60 3.45 7.07
CA LYS A 80 -27.52 3.44 6.09
C LYS A 80 -27.81 4.31 4.87
N LEU A 81 -29.06 4.39 4.40
CA LEU A 81 -29.40 5.20 3.23
C LEU A 81 -29.16 6.72 3.46
N PHE A 82 -29.56 7.24 4.62
CA PHE A 82 -29.30 8.65 4.98
C PHE A 82 -27.81 8.92 5.25
N GLU A 83 -27.12 7.99 5.91
CA GLU A 83 -25.66 8.06 6.08
C GLU A 83 -24.93 8.01 4.73
N TYR A 84 -25.40 7.21 3.77
CA TYR A 84 -24.86 7.15 2.41
C TYR A 84 -25.06 8.47 1.66
N ASP A 85 -26.24 9.08 1.71
CA ASP A 85 -26.49 10.36 1.01
C ASP A 85 -25.61 11.50 1.55
N GLN A 86 -25.49 11.58 2.88
CA GLN A 86 -24.63 12.56 3.53
C GLN A 86 -23.13 12.30 3.22
N ALA A 87 -22.68 11.04 3.28
CA ALA A 87 -21.33 10.67 2.92
C ALA A 87 -21.02 10.90 1.43
N LEU A 88 -22.00 10.74 0.54
CA LEU A 88 -21.86 11.03 -0.89
C LEU A 88 -21.70 12.53 -1.16
N MET A 89 -22.43 13.38 -0.44
CA MET A 89 -22.30 14.84 -0.59
C MET A 89 -20.94 15.35 -0.09
N GLU A 90 -20.47 14.86 1.05
CA GLU A 90 -19.14 15.19 1.58
C GLU A 90 -18.03 14.61 0.71
N GLY A 91 -18.19 13.36 0.24
CA GLY A 91 -17.30 12.71 -0.70
C GLY A 91 -17.22 13.42 -2.05
N ARG A 92 -18.33 13.99 -2.54
CA ARG A 92 -18.38 14.76 -3.80
C ARG A 92 -17.61 16.06 -3.68
N SER A 93 -17.81 16.85 -2.63
CA SER A 93 -17.09 18.13 -2.43
C SER A 93 -15.59 17.89 -2.25
N THR A 94 -15.22 16.91 -1.42
CA THR A 94 -13.83 16.49 -1.23
C THR A 94 -13.24 15.95 -2.53
N GLY A 95 -14.01 15.16 -3.29
CA GLY A 95 -13.61 14.61 -4.57
C GLY A 95 -13.33 15.68 -5.63
N ILE A 96 -14.15 16.73 -5.70
CA ILE A 96 -13.94 17.86 -6.63
C ILE A 96 -12.67 18.65 -6.28
N LYS A 97 -12.44 18.94 -4.99
CA LYS A 97 -11.21 19.63 -4.56
C LYS A 97 -9.99 18.73 -4.81
N LYS A 98 -10.06 17.46 -4.41
CA LYS A 98 -9.01 16.46 -4.61
C LYS A 98 -8.67 16.27 -6.08
N SER A 99 -9.67 16.17 -6.96
CA SER A 99 -9.43 15.99 -8.40
C SER A 99 -8.75 17.21 -9.02
N LEU A 100 -9.06 18.42 -8.54
CA LEU A 100 -8.36 19.63 -8.95
C LEU A 100 -6.88 19.61 -8.51
N TYR A 101 -6.61 19.26 -7.25
CA TYR A 101 -5.22 19.14 -6.76
C TYR A 101 -4.44 18.05 -7.48
N ILE A 102 -5.04 16.88 -7.70
CA ILE A 102 -4.44 15.78 -8.46
C ILE A 102 -4.19 16.21 -9.91
N GLY A 103 -5.14 16.88 -10.54
CA GLY A 103 -5.02 17.38 -11.91
C GLY A 103 -3.89 18.39 -12.06
N LEU A 104 -3.82 19.39 -11.17
CA LEU A 104 -2.76 20.40 -11.17
C LEU A 104 -1.38 19.77 -10.90
N GLY A 105 -1.31 18.87 -9.91
CA GLY A 105 -0.08 18.15 -9.59
C GLY A 105 0.41 17.29 -10.76
N LEU A 106 -0.50 16.60 -11.43
CA LEU A 106 -0.18 15.80 -12.62
C LEU A 106 0.32 16.70 -13.76
N ALA A 107 -0.36 17.81 -14.04
CA ALA A 107 0.06 18.77 -15.07
C ALA A 107 1.45 19.36 -14.79
N LEU A 108 1.73 19.75 -13.53
CA LEU A 108 3.04 20.25 -13.12
C LEU A 108 4.13 19.18 -13.28
N THR A 109 3.82 17.94 -12.91
CA THR A 109 4.76 16.81 -13.07
C THR A 109 5.09 16.58 -14.54
N PHE A 110 4.09 16.59 -15.43
CA PHE A 110 4.31 16.49 -16.87
C PHE A 110 5.13 17.66 -17.41
N MET A 111 4.88 18.89 -16.95
CA MET A 111 5.65 20.07 -17.35
C MET A 111 7.13 19.92 -16.99
N ILE A 112 7.43 19.56 -15.74
CA ILE A 112 8.81 19.34 -15.25
C ILE A 112 9.48 18.21 -16.04
N MET A 113 8.76 17.11 -16.29
CA MET A 113 9.27 15.99 -17.07
C MET A 113 9.67 16.40 -18.49
N PHE A 114 8.80 17.10 -19.23
CA PHE A 114 9.13 17.55 -20.58
C PHE A 114 10.25 18.59 -20.60
N SER A 115 10.30 19.50 -19.62
CA SER A 115 11.43 20.42 -19.46
C SER A 115 12.75 19.68 -19.21
N SER A 116 12.75 18.63 -18.39
CA SER A 116 13.93 17.80 -18.14
C SER A 116 14.41 17.08 -19.40
N TYR A 117 13.48 16.64 -20.27
CA TYR A 117 13.83 16.01 -21.55
C TYR A 117 14.48 17.01 -22.50
N CYS A 118 13.95 18.23 -22.59
CA CYS A 118 14.54 19.29 -23.40
C CYS A 118 16.00 19.57 -22.97
N LEU A 119 16.24 19.70 -21.66
CA LEU A 119 17.58 19.89 -21.10
C LEU A 119 18.51 18.70 -21.40
N ALA A 120 18.02 17.47 -21.23
CA ALA A 120 18.79 16.26 -21.49
C ALA A 120 19.23 16.16 -22.96
N PHE A 121 18.34 16.48 -23.90
CA PHE A 121 18.69 16.50 -25.33
C PHE A 121 19.60 17.66 -25.68
N TRP A 122 19.41 18.85 -25.12
CA TRP A 122 20.28 20.00 -25.40
C TRP A 122 21.72 19.76 -24.94
N VAL A 123 21.91 19.22 -23.74
CA VAL A 123 23.25 18.85 -23.25
C VAL A 123 23.78 17.64 -24.02
N GLY A 124 22.91 16.66 -24.31
CA GLY A 124 23.27 15.47 -25.07
C GLY A 124 23.78 15.78 -26.48
N THR A 125 23.19 16.77 -27.18
CA THR A 125 23.67 17.17 -28.51
C THR A 125 25.03 17.84 -28.45
N ASP A 126 25.30 18.67 -27.44
CA ASP A 126 26.63 19.28 -27.23
C ASP A 126 27.73 18.21 -27.08
N PHE A 127 27.48 17.15 -26.31
CA PHE A 127 28.41 16.01 -26.17
C PHE A 127 28.64 15.24 -27.47
N VAL A 128 27.61 15.12 -28.31
CA VAL A 128 27.73 14.50 -29.64
C VAL A 128 28.54 15.39 -30.58
N PHE A 129 28.31 16.71 -30.57
CA PHE A 129 29.07 17.67 -31.39
C PHE A 129 30.56 17.73 -31.01
N LYS A 130 30.88 17.57 -29.71
CA LYS A 130 32.26 17.49 -29.22
C LYS A 130 32.95 16.15 -29.51
N ASN A 131 32.26 15.20 -30.15
CA ASN A 131 32.73 13.83 -30.40
C ASN A 131 33.12 13.06 -29.12
N GLU A 132 32.63 13.47 -27.94
CA GLU A 132 32.88 12.77 -26.68
C GLU A 132 32.00 11.53 -26.54
N MET A 133 30.80 11.56 -27.13
CA MET A 133 29.83 10.46 -27.09
C MET A 133 29.19 10.20 -28.45
N GLN A 134 28.93 8.93 -28.76
CA GLN A 134 28.12 8.56 -29.90
C GLN A 134 26.64 8.81 -29.59
N GLY A 135 25.88 9.30 -30.59
CA GLY A 135 24.45 9.59 -30.41
C GLY A 135 23.62 8.40 -29.90
N GLY A 136 23.98 7.17 -30.29
CA GLY A 136 23.35 5.96 -29.78
C GLY A 136 23.48 5.80 -28.25
N THR A 137 24.66 6.09 -27.69
CA THR A 137 24.92 5.98 -26.25
C THR A 137 24.11 6.99 -25.45
N VAL A 138 23.96 8.23 -25.95
CA VAL A 138 23.10 9.25 -25.32
C VAL A 138 21.66 8.76 -25.23
N MET A 139 21.12 8.19 -26.32
CA MET A 139 19.76 7.64 -26.34
C MET A 139 19.61 6.45 -25.37
N THR A 140 20.62 5.56 -25.30
CA THR A 140 20.60 4.43 -24.37
C THR A 140 20.57 4.89 -22.92
N VAL A 141 21.42 5.85 -22.54
CA VAL A 141 21.45 6.40 -21.16
C VAL A 141 20.10 7.05 -20.83
N PHE A 142 19.55 7.84 -21.75
CA PHE A 142 18.26 8.51 -21.57
C PHE A 142 17.12 7.51 -21.27
N PHE A 143 16.94 6.49 -22.13
CA PHE A 143 15.89 5.49 -21.93
C PHE A 143 16.11 4.62 -20.69
N SER A 144 17.37 4.33 -20.35
CA SER A 144 17.71 3.51 -19.17
C SER A 144 17.35 4.23 -17.87
N VAL A 145 17.72 5.52 -17.74
CA VAL A 145 17.40 6.33 -16.55
C VAL A 145 15.88 6.51 -16.42
N MET A 146 15.18 6.78 -17.52
CA MET A 146 13.72 6.95 -17.54
C MET A 146 12.99 5.68 -17.09
N MET A 147 13.32 4.51 -17.66
CA MET A 147 12.70 3.25 -17.27
C MET A 147 13.02 2.88 -15.82
N GLY A 148 14.26 3.15 -15.36
CA GLY A 148 14.68 2.90 -13.99
C GLY A 148 13.94 3.75 -12.96
N SER A 149 13.79 5.06 -13.22
CA SER A 149 13.08 5.97 -12.31
C SER A 149 11.58 5.66 -12.23
N MET A 150 10.96 5.29 -13.35
CA MET A 150 9.55 4.86 -13.38
C MET A 150 9.35 3.57 -12.57
N ALA A 151 10.23 2.58 -12.72
CA ALA A 151 10.15 1.33 -11.98
C ALA A 151 10.21 1.55 -10.46
N LEU A 152 11.10 2.44 -10.00
CA LEU A 152 11.21 2.78 -8.58
C LEU A 152 9.98 3.54 -8.06
N GLY A 153 9.46 4.49 -8.85
CA GLY A 153 8.27 5.26 -8.46
C GLY A 153 7.03 4.39 -8.24
N GLN A 154 6.88 3.32 -9.03
CA GLN A 154 5.77 2.37 -8.88
C GLN A 154 5.91 1.42 -7.68
N ALA A 155 7.12 1.29 -7.11
CA ALA A 155 7.39 0.44 -5.96
C ALA A 155 7.08 1.10 -4.60
N GLY A 156 6.79 2.41 -4.58
CA GLY A 156 6.56 3.17 -3.35
C GLY A 156 5.44 2.62 -2.44
N PRO A 157 4.21 2.40 -2.94
CA PRO A 157 3.10 1.90 -2.11
C PRO A 157 3.35 0.53 -1.47
N GLN A 158 4.26 -0.27 -2.04
CA GLN A 158 4.59 -1.60 -1.55
C GLN A 158 5.46 -1.58 -0.28
N PHE A 159 6.06 -0.43 0.07
CA PHE A 159 6.88 -0.27 1.28
C PHE A 159 6.12 0.28 2.49
N ALA A 160 4.79 0.44 2.43
CA ALA A 160 4.03 0.93 3.56
C ALA A 160 4.00 -0.10 4.70
N GLU A 161 4.68 0.20 5.81
CA GLU A 161 4.67 -0.64 7.03
C GLU A 161 3.39 -0.39 7.85
N PRO A 162 2.69 -1.45 8.30
CA PRO A 162 1.55 -1.29 9.18
C PRO A 162 1.99 -0.84 10.59
N GLU A 163 1.25 0.10 11.18
CA GLU A 163 1.54 0.69 12.49
C GLU A 163 1.42 -0.29 13.67
N ILE A 164 0.69 -1.40 13.48
CA ILE A 164 0.58 -2.49 14.45
C ILE A 164 0.94 -3.79 13.73
N ASP A 165 2.15 -4.29 13.98
CA ASP A 165 2.59 -5.59 13.47
C ASP A 165 2.05 -6.72 14.37
N ALA A 166 0.95 -7.34 13.92
CA ALA A 166 0.36 -8.50 14.59
C ALA A 166 1.24 -9.76 14.57
N TYR A 167 2.32 -9.76 13.78
CA TYR A 167 3.27 -10.88 13.67
C TYR A 167 4.60 -10.59 14.38
N SER A 168 4.74 -9.42 15.01
CA SER A 168 5.93 -9.12 15.79
C SER A 168 6.07 -10.13 16.92
N THR A 169 7.26 -10.73 17.00
CA THR A 169 7.64 -11.56 18.16
C THR A 169 8.23 -10.71 19.28
N GLU A 170 8.35 -9.40 19.06
CA GLU A 170 8.77 -8.43 20.05
C GLU A 170 7.64 -8.20 21.06
N GLY A 171 8.03 -8.02 22.32
CA GLY A 171 7.13 -7.97 23.44
C GLY A 171 7.59 -8.92 24.54
N GLU A 172 7.52 -8.46 25.78
CA GLU A 172 7.83 -9.32 26.92
C GLU A 172 6.78 -10.43 27.01
N LYS A 173 7.24 -11.68 27.09
CA LYS A 173 6.42 -12.85 27.43
C LYS A 173 6.82 -13.30 28.83
N PRO A 174 6.19 -12.77 29.90
CA PRO A 174 6.54 -13.14 31.26
C PRO A 174 6.32 -14.64 31.47
N LYS A 175 7.32 -15.34 31.99
CA LYS A 175 7.24 -16.78 32.30
C LYS A 175 6.23 -17.07 33.42
N ASP A 176 6.06 -16.12 34.34
CA ASP A 176 5.13 -16.18 35.47
C ASP A 176 4.19 -14.97 35.44
N LEU A 177 3.02 -15.15 34.85
CA LEU A 177 1.96 -14.15 34.89
C LEU A 177 1.05 -14.42 36.10
N LYS A 178 1.20 -13.64 37.17
CA LYS A 178 0.32 -13.75 38.34
C LYS A 178 -1.09 -13.22 38.09
N GLY A 179 -1.34 -12.52 36.98
CA GLY A 179 -2.67 -12.02 36.62
C GLY A 179 -3.15 -10.81 37.43
N LYS A 180 -2.25 -10.08 38.08
CA LYS A 180 -2.56 -8.80 38.74
C LYS A 180 -2.80 -7.73 37.67
N ILE A 181 -3.95 -7.06 37.73
CA ILE A 181 -4.30 -5.98 36.81
C ILE A 181 -4.28 -4.67 37.58
N SER A 182 -3.55 -3.67 37.09
CA SER A 182 -3.55 -2.32 37.64
C SER A 182 -3.87 -1.33 36.53
N VAL A 183 -4.94 -0.57 36.72
CA VAL A 183 -5.35 0.53 35.84
C VAL A 183 -5.11 1.81 36.61
N SER A 184 -4.32 2.72 36.04
CA SER A 184 -3.94 3.97 36.69
C SER A 184 -4.23 5.18 35.78
N ASN A 185 -5.10 6.07 36.24
CA ASN A 185 -5.46 7.34 35.59
C ASN A 185 -5.87 7.17 34.11
N LEU A 186 -6.65 6.14 33.81
CA LEU A 186 -7.05 5.81 32.44
C LEU A 186 -8.01 6.87 31.90
N LYS A 187 -7.56 7.54 30.84
CA LYS A 187 -8.32 8.54 30.08
C LYS A 187 -8.45 8.06 28.65
N PHE A 188 -9.69 7.96 28.15
CA PHE A 188 -9.94 7.42 26.83
C PHE A 188 -11.14 8.08 26.16
N THR A 189 -11.00 8.32 24.85
CA THR A 189 -12.00 8.90 23.97
C THR A 189 -12.01 8.08 22.68
N TYR A 190 -13.19 7.67 22.21
CA TYR A 190 -13.28 6.95 20.95
C TYR A 190 -13.01 7.90 19.77
N PRO A 191 -12.20 7.50 18.77
CA PRO A 191 -11.94 8.31 17.59
C PRO A 191 -13.21 8.73 16.83
N THR A 192 -14.25 7.89 16.87
CA THR A 192 -15.54 8.14 16.22
C THR A 192 -16.34 9.29 16.87
N ARG A 193 -16.02 9.65 18.12
CA ARG A 193 -16.67 10.72 18.88
C ARG A 193 -15.63 11.47 19.73
N PRO A 194 -14.77 12.30 19.10
CA PRO A 194 -13.66 12.96 19.78
C PRO A 194 -14.11 13.96 20.85
N ASP A 195 -15.34 14.48 20.73
CA ASP A 195 -15.87 15.51 21.63
C ASP A 195 -16.32 14.97 22.99
N VAL A 196 -16.44 13.65 23.14
CA VAL A 196 -16.97 13.02 24.36
C VAL A 196 -15.96 12.04 24.94
N GLN A 197 -15.29 12.48 26.00
CA GLN A 197 -14.40 11.62 26.77
C GLN A 197 -15.18 10.59 27.60
N VAL A 198 -14.95 9.30 27.31
CA VAL A 198 -15.66 8.17 27.94
C VAL A 198 -15.05 7.79 29.28
N LEU A 199 -13.72 7.66 29.35
CA LEU A 199 -12.99 7.37 30.59
C LEU A 199 -12.28 8.64 31.05
N LYS A 200 -12.53 9.08 32.29
CA LYS A 200 -12.10 10.36 32.83
C LYS A 200 -11.15 10.20 34.03
N GLY A 201 -10.10 9.41 33.87
CA GLY A 201 -9.11 9.18 34.94
C GLY A 201 -9.51 8.06 35.89
N VAL A 202 -9.93 6.92 35.35
CA VAL A 202 -10.31 5.75 36.15
C VAL A 202 -9.05 5.05 36.66
N SER A 203 -9.01 4.74 37.96
CA SER A 203 -7.93 3.98 38.58
C SER A 203 -8.50 2.86 39.46
N PHE A 204 -8.05 1.63 39.26
CA PHE A 204 -8.39 0.50 40.13
C PHE A 204 -7.34 -0.61 40.00
N GLU A 205 -7.36 -1.53 40.96
CA GLU A 205 -6.45 -2.67 41.01
C GLU A 205 -7.27 -3.94 41.26
N ALA A 206 -6.93 -5.02 40.56
CA ALA A 206 -7.53 -6.33 40.73
C ALA A 206 -6.43 -7.35 41.03
N ASN A 207 -6.53 -8.02 42.19
CA ASN A 207 -5.54 -8.99 42.61
C ASN A 207 -5.75 -10.35 41.92
N PRO A 208 -4.70 -11.20 41.87
CA PRO A 208 -4.82 -12.56 41.36
C PRO A 208 -5.93 -13.35 42.06
N GLY A 209 -6.89 -13.87 41.29
CA GLY A 209 -8.02 -14.64 41.81
C GLY A 209 -9.16 -13.81 42.41
N GLU A 210 -9.05 -12.47 42.40
CA GLU A 210 -10.10 -11.56 42.85
C GLU A 210 -11.15 -11.35 41.75
N THR A 211 -12.43 -11.47 42.11
CA THR A 211 -13.54 -11.15 41.21
C THR A 211 -13.92 -9.69 41.39
N VAL A 212 -13.60 -8.84 40.42
CA VAL A 212 -13.99 -7.42 40.41
C VAL A 212 -15.24 -7.22 39.56
N ALA A 213 -16.26 -6.58 40.12
CA ALA A 213 -17.48 -6.22 39.40
C ALA A 213 -17.47 -4.73 39.01
N LEU A 214 -17.57 -4.45 37.71
CA LEU A 214 -17.74 -3.10 37.19
C LEU A 214 -19.24 -2.76 37.12
N VAL A 215 -19.71 -1.86 37.99
CA VAL A 215 -21.11 -1.42 38.05
C VAL A 215 -21.26 0.07 37.70
N GLY A 216 -22.41 0.44 37.15
CA GLY A 216 -22.71 1.83 36.80
C GLY A 216 -23.80 1.96 35.73
N SER A 217 -24.24 3.20 35.48
CA SER A 217 -25.29 3.53 34.50
C SER A 217 -24.92 3.14 33.06
N SER A 218 -25.91 3.01 32.18
CA SER A 218 -25.65 2.77 30.74
C SER A 218 -24.77 3.90 30.17
N GLY A 219 -23.73 3.54 29.41
CA GLY A 219 -22.81 4.51 28.81
C GLY A 219 -21.65 5.01 29.68
N CYS A 220 -21.49 4.56 30.92
CA CYS A 220 -20.40 5.02 31.80
C CYS A 220 -18.99 4.45 31.49
N GLY A 221 -18.83 3.67 30.41
CA GLY A 221 -17.52 3.15 29.97
C GLY A 221 -17.11 1.76 30.48
N LYS A 222 -18.01 1.00 31.13
CA LYS A 222 -17.72 -0.38 31.62
C LYS A 222 -17.13 -1.29 30.54
N SER A 223 -17.82 -1.43 29.41
CA SER A 223 -17.35 -2.26 28.29
C SER A 223 -16.07 -1.71 27.65
N THR A 224 -15.87 -0.39 27.68
CA THR A 224 -14.67 0.27 27.16
C THR A 224 -13.43 -0.10 27.98
N ILE A 225 -13.54 -0.20 29.30
CA ILE A 225 -12.44 -0.67 30.17
C ILE A 225 -12.04 -2.10 29.80
N ILE A 226 -13.03 -2.98 29.57
CA ILE A 226 -12.78 -4.38 29.16
C ILE A 226 -12.10 -4.43 27.79
N GLN A 227 -12.53 -3.61 26.83
CA GLN A 227 -11.95 -3.56 25.49
C GLN A 227 -10.50 -3.05 25.45
N LEU A 228 -10.09 -2.21 26.40
CA LEU A 228 -8.71 -1.70 26.49
C LEU A 228 -7.76 -2.68 27.17
N LEU A 229 -8.30 -3.71 27.83
CA LEU A 229 -7.53 -4.77 28.48
C LEU A 229 -7.24 -5.96 27.55
N LEU A 230 -7.96 -6.07 26.43
CA LEU A 230 -7.86 -7.13 25.43
C LEU A 230 -7.01 -6.67 24.24
#